data_AF-A0A932NQ88-F1
#
_entry.id   AF-A0A932NQ88-F1
#
_cell.length_a   1.000
_cell.length_b   1.000
_cell.length_c   1.000
_cell.angle_alpha   90.00
_cell.angle_beta   90.00
_cell.angle_gamma   90.00
#
_symmetry.space_group_name_H-M   'P 1'
#
loop_
_entity.id
_entity.type
_entity.pdbx_description
1 polymer ?
#
loop_
_entity_poly.entity_id
_entity_poly.type
_entity_poly.pdbx_seq_one_letter_code
_entity_poly.pdbx_strand_id
1 'polypeptide(L)'
;MYGIILLLIKIIQAYAFMMFVWVILSWIPDLRYSGFYRFLDKIYMPFLEPFRRVIPPINGIDISPILGFFTLHLLVAMLEFLL
;
A
#
# COMPACT_ATOMS: atom_id res chain seq x y z
N MET A 1 -16.15 1.84 21.78
CA MET A 1 -16.22 2.61 20.52
C MET A 1 -14.81 2.99 20.04
N TYR A 2 -14.05 3.78 20.81
CA TYR A 2 -12.67 4.19 20.45
C TYR A 2 -11.67 3.05 20.23
N GLY A 3 -11.77 1.93 20.97
CA GLY A 3 -10.88 0.79 20.79
C GLY A 3 -10.92 0.16 19.40
N ILE A 4 -12.09 0.17 18.73
CA ILE A 4 -12.22 -0.33 17.35
C ILE A 4 -11.53 0.62 16.38
N ILE A 5 -11.70 1.93 16.56
CA ILE A 5 -11.04 2.95 15.73
C ILE A 5 -9.52 2.83 15.83
N LEU A 6 -8.98 2.69 17.05
CA LEU A 6 -7.55 2.48 17.27
C LEU A 6 -7.03 1.18 16.63
N LEU A 7 -7.83 0.10 16.67
CA LEU A 7 -7.47 -1.15 16.00
C LEU A 7 -7.41 -0.96 14.48
N LEU A 8 -8.39 -0.27 13.89
CA LEU A 8 -8.42 0.03 12.46
C LEU A 8 -7.22 0.87 12.02
N ILE A 9 -6.88 1.93 12.77
CA ILE A 9 -5.70 2.76 12.51
C ILE A 9 -4.43 1.89 12.49
N LYS A 10 -4.24 1.01 13.48
CA LYS A 10 -3.08 0.12 13.54
C LYS A 10 -3.02 -0.85 12.35
N ILE A 11 -4.16 -1.38 11.92
CA ILE A 11 -4.23 -2.27 10.73
C ILE A 11 -3.85 -1.50 9.47
N ILE A 12 -4.37 -0.30 9.28
CA ILE A 12 -4.05 0.53 8.09
C ILE A 12 -2.56 0.90 8.08
N GLN A 13 -2.00 1.27 9.23
CA GLN A 13 -0.57 1.56 9.37
C GLN A 13 0.31 0.34 9.05
N ALA A 14 -0.08 -0.85 9.53
CA ALA A 14 0.62 -2.09 9.21
C ALA A 14 0.52 -2.43 7.70
N TYR A 15 -0.66 -2.24 7.10
CA TYR A 15 -0.86 -2.42 5.66
C TYR A 15 0.00 -1.46 4.83
N ALA A 16 0.09 -0.19 5.22
CA ALA A 16 0.96 0.82 4.60
C ALA A 16 2.44 0.46 4.75
N PHE A 17 2.89 0.06 5.94
CA PHE A 17 4.27 -0.37 6.15
C PHE A 17 4.65 -1.56 5.26
N MET A 18 3.78 -2.56 5.17
CA MET A 18 4.00 -3.72 4.29
C MET A 18 3.93 -3.35 2.80
N MET A 19 3.15 -2.32 2.43
CA MET A 19 3.17 -1.76 1.07
C MET A 19 4.54 -1.16 0.77
N PHE A 20 5.13 -0.42 1.71
CA PHE A 20 6.47 0.15 1.53
C PHE A 20 7.52 -0.92 1.27
N VAL A 21 7.47 -2.02 2.02
CA VAL A 21 8.31 -3.20 1.74
C VAL A 21 8.05 -3.73 0.34
N TRP A 22 6.79 -3.93 -0.05
CA TRP A 22 6.43 -4.41 -1.38
C TRP A 22 6.94 -3.48 -2.50
N VAL A 23 6.85 -2.16 -2.33
CA VAL A 23 7.36 -1.17 -3.32
C VAL A 23 8.85 -1.36 -3.55
N ILE A 24 9.63 -1.44 -2.48
CA ILE A 24 11.09 -1.67 -2.58
C ILE A 24 11.37 -2.98 -3.32
N LEU A 25 10.67 -4.06 -2.97
CA LEU A 25 10.83 -5.36 -3.63
C LEU A 25 10.43 -5.30 -5.11
N SER A 26 9.39 -4.54 -5.46
CA SER A 26 8.89 -4.41 -6.84
C SER A 26 9.90 -3.73 -7.77
N TRP A 27 10.75 -2.87 -7.22
CA TRP A 27 11.76 -2.14 -7.97
C TRP A 27 13.04 -2.95 -8.23
N ILE A 28 13.24 -4.06 -7.51
CA ILE A 28 14.38 -4.96 -7.67
C ILE A 28 13.96 -6.18 -8.52
N PRO A 29 14.39 -6.30 -9.78
CA PRO A 29 13.88 -7.31 -10.71
C PRO A 29 13.94 -8.74 -10.19
N ASP A 30 15.06 -9.15 -9.59
CA ASP A 30 15.27 -10.51 -9.11
C ASP A 30 14.35 -10.89 -7.93
N LEU A 31 13.97 -9.91 -7.11
CA LEU A 31 13.10 -10.15 -5.94
C LEU A 31 11.65 -10.38 -6.34
N ARG A 32 11.24 -9.98 -7.55
CA ARG A 32 9.88 -10.23 -8.06
C ARG A 32 9.57 -11.71 -8.25
N TYR A 33 10.59 -12.55 -8.38
CA TYR A 33 10.44 -14.00 -8.47
C TYR A 33 10.39 -14.70 -7.10
N SER A 34 10.54 -13.96 -5.99
CA SER A 34 10.43 -14.54 -4.65
C SER A 34 8.97 -14.91 -4.31
N GLY A 35 8.80 -15.96 -3.51
CA GLY A 35 7.48 -16.35 -2.99
C GLY A 35 6.85 -15.24 -2.13
N PHE A 36 7.68 -14.53 -1.38
CA PHE A 36 7.26 -13.41 -0.53
C PHE A 36 6.75 -12.22 -1.34
N TYR A 37 7.46 -11.82 -2.41
CA TYR A 37 6.97 -10.78 -3.31
C TYR A 37 5.62 -11.17 -3.91
N ARG A 38 5.48 -12.38 -4.47
CA ARG A 38 4.22 -12.84 -5.08
C ARG A 38 3.05 -12.85 -4.08
N PHE A 39 3.32 -13.12 -2.80
CA PHE A 39 2.31 -13.04 -1.76
C PHE A 39 1.83 -11.60 -1.55
N LEU A 40 2.77 -10.65 -1.41
CA LEU A 40 2.45 -9.23 -1.25
C LEU A 40 1.79 -8.64 -2.51
N ASP A 41 2.25 -9.04 -3.70
CA ASP A 41 1.71 -8.61 -4.99
C ASP A 41 0.21 -8.94 -5.12
N LYS A 42 -0.21 -10.15 -4.67
CA LYS A 42 -1.63 -10.51 -4.60
C LYS A 42 -2.45 -9.64 -3.66
N ILE A 43 -1.84 -9.08 -2.62
CA ILE A 43 -2.50 -8.22 -1.63
C ILE A 43 -2.61 -6.78 -2.16
N TYR A 44 -1.55 -6.26 -2.76
CA TYR A 44 -1.46 -4.85 -3.14
C TYR A 44 -1.95 -4.56 -4.55
N MET A 45 -1.80 -5.50 -5.49
CA MET A 45 -2.20 -5.27 -6.87
C MET A 45 -3.68 -4.89 -7.01
N PRO A 46 -4.67 -5.53 -6.36
CA PRO A 46 -6.07 -5.10 -6.44
C PRO A 46 -6.31 -3.67 -5.93
N PHE A 47 -5.57 -3.24 -4.91
CA PHE A 47 -5.66 -1.89 -4.34
C PHE A 47 -4.97 -0.85 -5.24
N LEU A 48 -3.85 -1.20 -5.86
CA LEU A 48 -3.04 -0.29 -6.67
C LEU A 48 -3.48 -0.22 -8.14
N GLU A 49 -4.18 -1.23 -8.66
CA GLU A 49 -4.63 -1.28 -10.05
C GLU A 49 -5.44 -0.06 -10.48
N PRO A 50 -6.39 0.47 -9.68
CA PRO A 50 -7.08 1.72 -10.01
C PRO A 50 -6.13 2.91 -10.10
N PHE A 51 -5.11 2.98 -9.24
CA PHE A 51 -4.14 4.08 -9.24
C PHE A 51 -3.17 3.98 -10.43
N ARG A 52 -2.83 2.77 -10.90
CA ARG A 52 -2.04 2.56 -12.13
C ARG A 52 -2.73 3.08 -13.38
N ARG A 53 -4.07 3.18 -13.38
CA ARG A 53 -4.82 3.81 -14.48
C ARG A 53 -4.68 5.33 -14.48
N VAL A 54 -4.39 5.93 -13.33
CA VAL A 54 -4.17 7.38 -13.18
C VAL A 54 -2.70 7.73 -13.41
N ILE A 55 -1.78 6.98 -12.77
CA ILE A 55 -0.33 7.13 -12.90
C ILE A 55 0.24 5.79 -13.37
N PRO A 56 0.40 5.58 -14.68
CA PRO A 56 0.96 4.34 -15.20
C PRO A 56 2.43 4.18 -14.80
N PRO A 57 2.96 2.94 -14.76
CA PRO A 57 4.37 2.68 -14.48
C PRO A 57 5.29 3.39 -15.48
N ILE A 58 6.39 3.95 -14.99
CA ILE A 58 7.39 4.63 -15.81
C ILE A 58 8.65 3.76 -15.87
N ASN A 59 9.09 3.37 -17.06
CA ASN A 59 10.25 2.50 -17.27
C ASN A 59 10.21 1.19 -16.43
N GLY A 60 9.01 0.63 -16.24
CA GLY A 60 8.83 -0.59 -15.44
C GLY A 60 8.88 -0.40 -13.92
N ILE A 61 8.98 0.85 -13.46
CA ILE A 61 8.88 1.23 -12.04
C ILE A 61 7.45 1.67 -11.77
N ASP A 62 6.82 1.03 -10.79
CA ASP A 62 5.48 1.37 -10.36
C ASP A 62 5.50 2.59 -9.41
N ILE A 63 4.88 3.68 -9.85
CA ILE A 63 4.75 4.95 -9.10
C ILE A 63 3.35 5.11 -8.49
N SER A 64 2.39 4.25 -8.87
CA SER A 64 1.05 4.24 -8.29
C SER A 64 0.99 4.11 -6.75
N PRO A 65 1.98 3.52 -6.04
CA PRO A 65 2.01 3.51 -4.58
C PRO A 65 1.99 4.89 -3.94
N ILE A 66 2.45 5.95 -4.62
CA ILE A 66 2.37 7.33 -4.09
C ILE A 66 0.92 7.69 -3.77
N LEU A 67 0.00 7.42 -4.71
CA LEU A 67 -1.43 7.64 -4.48
C LEU A 67 -2.00 6.65 -3.45
N GLY A 68 -1.49 5.42 -3.43
CA GLY A 68 -1.84 4.44 -2.40
C GLY A 68 -1.53 4.93 -0.99
N PHE A 69 -0.29 5.38 -0.74
CA PHE A 69 0.13 5.94 0.54
C PHE A 69 -0.66 7.19 0.91
N PHE A 70 -0.87 8.10 -0.04
CA PHE A 70 -1.67 9.30 0.18
C PHE A 70 -3.10 8.95 0.63
N THR A 71 -3.73 7.97 -0.03
CA THR A 71 -5.08 7.49 0.30
C THR A 71 -5.12 6.90 1.71
N LEU A 72 -4.17 6.02 2.04
CA LEU A 72 -4.11 5.40 3.38
C LEU A 72 -3.83 6.42 4.48
N HIS A 73 -2.96 7.41 4.21
CA HIS A 73 -2.69 8.50 5.15
C HIS A 73 -3.94 9.34 5.41
N LEU A 74 -4.68 9.70 4.37
CA LEU A 74 -5.94 10.43 4.50
C LEU A 74 -6.96 9.63 5.32
N LEU A 75 -7.09 8.32 5.08
CA LEU A 75 -7.97 7.45 5.86
C LEU A 75 -7.60 7.42 7.35
N VAL A 76 -6.31 7.34 7.67
CA VAL A 76 -5.85 7.40 9.08
C VAL A 76 -6.18 8.75 9.70
N ALA A 77 -5.88 9.86 9.01
CA ALA A 77 -6.18 11.20 9.51
C ALA A 77 -7.68 11.41 9.77
N MET A 78 -8.54 10.87 8.89
CA MET A 78 -10.00 10.90 9.07
C MET A 78 -10.44 10.08 10.28
N LEU A 79 -9.85 8.91 10.51
CA LEU A 79 -10.17 8.08 11.68
C LEU A 79 -9.68 8.71 12.98
N GLU A 80 -8.50 9.33 12.98
CA GLU A 80 -7.96 10.07 14.12
C GLU A 80 -8.81 11.28 14.48
N PHE A 81 -9.40 11.96 13.49
CA PHE A 81 -10.36 13.06 13.72
C PHE A 81 -11.64 12.61 14.44
N LEU A 82 -12.00 11.32 14.36
CA LEU A 82 -13.19 10.75 15.01
C LEU A 82 -12.92 10.24 16.43
N LEU A 83 -11.67 10.29 16.90
CA LEU A 83 -11.27 9.97 18.28
C LEU A 83 -11.49 11.18 19.19
#